data_AF-A0A3D2VF35-F1
#
_entry.id   AF-A0A3D2VF35-F1
#
_cell.length_a   1.000
_cell.length_b   1.000
_cell.length_c   1.000
_cell.angle_alpha   90.00
_cell.angle_beta   90.00
_cell.angle_gamma   90.00
#
_symmetry.space_group_name_H-M   'P 1'
#
loop_
_entity.id
_entity.type
_entity.pdbx_description
1 polymer ?
#
loop_
_entity_poly.entity_id
_entity_poly.type
_entity_poly.pdbx_seq_one_letter_code
_entity_poly.pdbx_strand_id
1 'polypeptide(L)'
;MKGAGSRLRFKSNSDLGNGQSAFVNYEFGVDSGGGSIQTGKTKRLAYVGIKGDWGTMSLGAQWSTMFNVVGTYMDKSNIYGGLSYWGNGSGPYRNANSVYLSTNVGGFSISADTVMTPGTGDDLDAATIGTNIDVGGVSVGLAYGDHANGNNMTGIGASISLAGIGLSGGYTDVDNVGSGMGVNAKLAGITLAYEESDSYADPRIWGHYAVGLGGGAKVIVEIMND
;
A
#
# COMPACT_ATOMS: atom_id res chain seq x y z
N MET A 1 0.20 -3.94 -9.02
CA MET A 1 -0.23 -2.78 -9.84
C MET A 1 -1.33 -2.00 -9.15
N LYS A 2 -0.99 -0.82 -8.64
CA LYS A 2 -1.87 0.15 -7.98
C LYS A 2 -2.45 1.13 -9.00
N GLY A 3 -3.28 0.69 -9.96
CA GLY A 3 -4.04 1.68 -10.75
C GLY A 3 -4.26 1.44 -12.24
N ALA A 4 -3.80 0.34 -12.83
CA ALA A 4 -4.25 -0.02 -14.18
C ALA A 4 -5.73 -0.48 -14.12
N GLY A 5 -6.64 0.33 -14.64
CA GLY A 5 -8.05 -0.02 -14.84
C GLY A 5 -9.06 0.95 -14.20
N SER A 6 -10.21 1.08 -14.86
CA SER A 6 -11.38 1.80 -14.36
C SER A 6 -11.85 1.17 -13.03
N ARG A 7 -12.54 1.95 -12.19
CA ARG A 7 -13.09 1.43 -10.92
C ARG A 7 -14.37 2.13 -10.55
N LEU A 8 -15.24 1.40 -9.86
CA LEU A 8 -16.44 1.92 -9.23
C LEU A 8 -16.35 1.66 -7.73
N ARG A 9 -16.59 2.68 -6.91
CA ARG A 9 -16.48 2.57 -5.46
C ARG A 9 -17.72 3.12 -4.78
N PHE A 10 -18.26 2.32 -3.87
CA PHE A 10 -19.32 2.67 -2.93
C PHE A 10 -18.70 2.86 -1.54
N LYS A 11 -19.00 4.00 -0.92
CA LYS A 11 -18.61 4.30 0.45
C LYS A 11 -19.86 4.66 1.25
N SER A 12 -19.99 4.12 2.44
CA SER A 12 -21.05 4.50 3.38
C SER A 12 -20.48 4.62 4.78
N ASN A 13 -21.07 5.50 5.58
CA ASN A 13 -20.73 5.73 6.97
C ASN A 13 -22.01 6.03 7.76
N SER A 14 -22.22 5.34 8.88
CA SER A 14 -23.32 5.57 9.80
C SER A 14 -22.77 5.94 11.17
N ASP A 15 -23.30 7.01 11.74
CA ASP A 15 -23.05 7.35 13.15
C ASP A 15 -23.68 6.29 14.05
N LEU A 16 -22.97 5.88 15.08
CA LEU A 16 -23.44 4.95 16.12
C LEU A 16 -23.69 5.66 17.46
N GLY A 17 -23.41 6.96 17.53
CA GLY A 17 -23.39 7.75 18.76
C GLY A 17 -22.06 7.65 19.50
N ASN A 18 -21.89 8.50 20.53
CA ASN A 18 -20.71 8.52 21.41
C ASN A 18 -19.36 8.59 20.67
N GLY A 19 -19.31 9.34 19.55
CA GLY A 19 -18.09 9.50 18.75
C GLY A 19 -17.70 8.27 17.94
N GLN A 20 -18.59 7.28 17.80
CA GLN A 20 -18.33 6.07 17.02
C GLN A 20 -19.09 6.07 15.69
N SER A 21 -18.51 5.42 14.68
CA SER A 21 -19.17 5.23 13.38
C SER A 21 -18.87 3.86 12.81
N ALA A 22 -19.89 3.24 12.20
CA ALA A 22 -19.71 2.11 11.31
C ALA A 22 -19.48 2.62 9.88
N PHE A 23 -18.66 1.91 9.11
CA PHE A 23 -18.43 2.25 7.71
C PHE A 23 -18.31 1.02 6.84
N VAL A 24 -18.54 1.22 5.54
CA VAL A 24 -18.40 0.23 4.49
C VAL A 24 -17.64 0.84 3.32
N ASN A 25 -16.69 0.09 2.78
CA ASN A 25 -16.03 0.39 1.51
C ASN A 25 -16.12 -0.83 0.60
N TYR A 26 -16.75 -0.65 -0.55
CA TYR A 26 -16.83 -1.67 -1.59
C TYR A 26 -16.37 -1.07 -2.92
N GLU A 27 -15.31 -1.62 -3.50
CA GLU A 27 -14.71 -1.19 -4.76
C GLU A 27 -14.69 -2.34 -5.75
N PHE A 28 -15.15 -2.08 -6.96
CA PHE A 28 -15.05 -2.98 -8.11
C PHE A 28 -13.98 -2.49 -9.07
N GLY A 29 -13.23 -3.42 -9.63
CA GLY A 29 -12.33 -3.15 -10.73
C GLY A 29 -13.13 -3.31 -12.00
N VAL A 30 -13.04 -2.36 -12.91
CA VAL A 30 -13.76 -2.37 -14.18
C VAL A 30 -12.72 -2.42 -15.28
N ASP A 31 -12.72 -3.51 -16.03
CA ASP A 31 -12.01 -3.59 -17.30
C ASP A 31 -12.92 -3.01 -18.38
N SER A 32 -12.78 -1.70 -18.61
CA SER A 32 -13.59 -0.99 -19.61
C SER A 32 -13.24 -1.36 -21.05
N GLY A 33 -12.03 -1.87 -21.31
CA GLY A 33 -11.64 -2.33 -22.64
C GLY A 33 -12.20 -3.72 -22.95
N GLY A 34 -12.22 -4.61 -21.96
CA GLY A 34 -12.80 -5.95 -22.05
C GLY A 34 -14.29 -6.03 -21.71
N GLY A 35 -14.92 -4.93 -21.26
CA GLY A 35 -16.34 -4.89 -20.90
C GLY A 35 -16.72 -5.75 -19.69
N SER A 36 -15.81 -5.93 -18.72
CA SER A 36 -16.00 -6.86 -17.60
C SER A 36 -15.67 -6.25 -16.24
N ILE A 37 -16.19 -6.88 -15.18
CA ILE A 37 -15.81 -6.59 -13.79
C ILE A 37 -14.68 -7.54 -13.39
N GLN A 38 -13.61 -6.99 -12.82
CA GLN A 38 -12.50 -7.78 -12.28
C GLN A 38 -12.95 -8.58 -11.05
N THR A 39 -12.81 -9.90 -11.11
CA THR A 39 -13.16 -10.82 -10.02
C THR A 39 -11.93 -11.34 -9.29
N GLY A 40 -12.07 -11.61 -7.98
CA GLY A 40 -11.01 -12.19 -7.14
C GLY A 40 -10.83 -11.48 -5.80
N LYS A 41 -10.34 -12.22 -4.80
CA LYS A 41 -10.36 -11.84 -3.37
C LYS A 41 -9.53 -10.59 -3.03
N THR A 42 -8.50 -10.28 -3.82
CA THR A 42 -7.57 -9.14 -3.59
C THR A 42 -7.53 -8.17 -4.75
N LYS A 43 -8.47 -8.27 -5.71
CA LYS A 43 -8.50 -7.38 -6.88
C LYS A 43 -8.85 -5.95 -6.49
N ARG A 44 -9.68 -5.77 -5.45
CA ARG A 44 -10.14 -4.47 -4.93
C ARG A 44 -10.49 -4.56 -3.44
N LEU A 45 -11.06 -3.48 -2.94
CA LEU A 45 -11.42 -3.29 -1.53
C LEU A 45 -12.85 -3.75 -1.29
N ALA A 46 -13.06 -4.57 -0.28
CA ALA A 46 -14.36 -5.03 0.15
C ALA A 46 -14.32 -5.29 1.65
N TYR A 47 -14.60 -4.25 2.45
CA TYR A 47 -14.47 -4.34 3.89
C TYR A 47 -15.50 -3.46 4.61
N VAL A 48 -15.80 -3.88 5.84
CA VAL A 48 -16.65 -3.16 6.79
C VAL A 48 -15.84 -2.89 8.05
N GLY A 49 -16.22 -1.89 8.81
CA GLY A 49 -15.50 -1.60 10.05
C GLY A 49 -16.21 -0.61 10.95
N ILE A 50 -15.59 -0.41 12.11
CA ILE A 50 -15.97 0.57 13.10
C ILE A 50 -14.78 1.48 13.40
N LYS A 51 -15.06 2.73 13.73
CA LYS A 51 -14.06 3.72 14.09
C LYS A 51 -14.57 4.67 15.16
N GLY A 52 -13.64 5.27 15.88
CA GLY A 52 -13.87 6.38 16.82
C GLY A 52 -12.54 7.00 17.22
N ASP A 53 -12.52 7.73 18.33
CA ASP A 53 -11.28 8.39 18.81
C ASP A 53 -10.16 7.40 19.16
N TRP A 54 -10.52 6.15 19.49
CA TRP A 54 -9.55 5.07 19.75
C TRP A 54 -8.84 4.56 18.49
N GLY A 55 -9.35 4.88 17.30
CA GLY A 55 -8.82 4.38 16.03
C GLY A 55 -9.87 3.68 15.18
N THR A 56 -9.45 2.64 14.46
CA THR A 56 -10.28 1.91 13.52
C THR A 56 -10.03 0.41 13.63
N MET A 57 -11.11 -0.37 13.50
CA MET A 57 -11.08 -1.81 13.28
C MET A 57 -11.88 -2.12 12.02
N SER A 58 -11.34 -2.97 11.14
CA SER A 58 -12.06 -3.41 9.95
C SER A 58 -11.79 -4.86 9.57
N LEU A 59 -12.75 -5.42 8.82
CA LEU A 59 -12.78 -6.82 8.41
C LEU A 59 -13.04 -6.90 6.90
N GLY A 60 -12.27 -7.73 6.20
CA GLY A 60 -12.52 -8.09 4.80
C GLY A 60 -11.29 -8.01 3.91
N ALA A 61 -11.51 -7.62 2.65
CA ALA A 61 -10.45 -7.41 1.67
C ALA A 61 -9.98 -5.94 1.67
N GLN A 62 -8.75 -5.68 2.10
CA GLN A 62 -8.25 -4.32 2.33
C GLN A 62 -6.74 -4.22 2.18
N TRP A 63 -6.19 -3.00 2.19
CA TRP A 63 -4.74 -2.79 2.16
C TRP A 63 -4.06 -3.40 3.38
N SER A 64 -2.90 -4.03 3.18
CA SER A 64 -2.10 -4.59 4.27
C SER A 64 -1.41 -3.50 5.09
N THR A 65 -1.10 -3.81 6.34
CA THR A 65 -0.27 -2.97 7.21
C THR A 65 1.11 -2.78 6.59
N MET A 66 1.76 -3.85 6.12
CA MET A 66 3.09 -3.78 5.50
C MET A 66 3.11 -2.81 4.31
N PHE A 67 2.08 -2.82 3.46
CA PHE A 67 1.98 -1.88 2.35
C PHE A 67 1.74 -0.44 2.83
N ASN A 68 0.79 -0.24 3.74
CA ASN A 68 0.43 1.08 4.24
C ASN A 68 1.62 1.75 4.95
N VAL A 69 2.35 0.99 5.76
CA VAL A 69 3.46 1.46 6.60
C VAL A 69 4.76 1.55 5.82
N VAL A 70 5.06 0.65 4.89
CA VAL A 70 6.36 0.63 4.18
C VAL A 70 6.20 0.83 2.68
N GLY A 71 5.37 0.00 2.04
CA GLY A 71 5.23 -0.02 0.58
C GLY A 71 4.84 1.32 -0.04
N THR A 72 4.07 2.16 0.67
CA THR A 72 3.67 3.50 0.18
C THR A 72 4.83 4.49 0.01
N TYR A 73 6.00 4.26 0.63
CA TYR A 73 7.19 5.08 0.43
C TYR A 73 7.94 4.77 -0.86
N MET A 74 7.81 3.53 -1.33
CA MET A 74 8.57 2.98 -2.45
C MET A 74 7.72 2.95 -3.72
N ASP A 75 6.46 2.52 -3.62
CA ASP A 75 5.51 2.44 -4.74
C ASP A 75 4.75 3.76 -4.95
N LYS A 76 5.43 4.74 -5.58
CA LYS A 76 4.85 6.04 -5.95
C LYS A 76 4.16 6.03 -7.32
N SER A 77 4.48 5.06 -8.17
CA SER A 77 3.82 4.88 -9.46
C SER A 77 2.44 4.25 -9.26
N ASN A 78 1.59 4.38 -10.27
CA ASN A 78 0.30 3.70 -10.31
C ASN A 78 0.27 2.58 -11.37
N ILE A 79 1.40 2.36 -12.07
CA ILE A 79 1.51 1.48 -13.23
C ILE A 79 2.78 0.63 -13.15
N TYR A 80 3.96 1.25 -13.14
CA TYR A 80 5.24 0.56 -13.36
C TYR A 80 6.11 0.38 -12.11
N GLY A 81 5.81 1.09 -11.02
CA GLY A 81 6.61 1.07 -9.81
C GLY A 81 6.31 -0.04 -8.81
N GLY A 82 7.00 0.03 -7.69
CA GLY A 82 6.87 -0.85 -6.54
C GLY A 82 7.73 -2.11 -6.61
N LEU A 83 8.56 -2.32 -7.65
CA LEU A 83 9.43 -3.50 -7.79
C LEU A 83 10.14 -3.83 -6.47
N SER A 84 10.62 -2.79 -5.81
CA SER A 84 11.33 -2.88 -4.55
C SER A 84 10.51 -3.45 -3.39
N TYR A 85 9.18 -3.35 -3.45
CA TYR A 85 8.24 -3.88 -2.45
C TYR A 85 7.70 -5.27 -2.80
N TRP A 86 7.31 -5.49 -4.06
CA TRP A 86 6.65 -6.74 -4.49
C TRP A 86 7.56 -7.72 -5.23
N GLY A 87 8.78 -7.31 -5.57
CA GLY A 87 9.70 -8.07 -6.41
C GLY A 87 10.00 -9.47 -5.85
N ASN A 88 10.15 -9.59 -4.54
CA ASN A 88 10.38 -10.86 -3.86
C ASN A 88 9.08 -11.63 -3.54
N GLY A 89 7.98 -11.37 -4.27
CA GLY A 89 6.76 -12.18 -4.25
C GLY A 89 5.93 -12.17 -2.96
N SER A 90 6.37 -11.46 -1.92
CA SER A 90 5.83 -11.66 -0.55
C SER A 90 5.30 -10.40 0.12
N GLY A 91 5.37 -9.22 -0.52
CA GLY A 91 4.70 -8.01 -0.05
C GLY A 91 3.23 -7.99 -0.45
N PRO A 92 2.26 -8.36 0.41
CA PRO A 92 0.86 -8.28 0.04
C PRO A 92 0.49 -6.81 -0.12
N TYR A 93 -0.04 -6.40 -1.27
CA TYR A 93 -0.67 -5.10 -1.39
C TYR A 93 -1.96 -5.05 -0.59
N ARG A 94 -2.80 -6.06 -0.79
CA ARG A 94 -4.11 -6.19 -0.17
C ARG A 94 -4.27 -7.60 0.36
N ASN A 95 -4.75 -7.69 1.58
CA ASN A 95 -5.09 -8.93 2.24
C ASN A 95 -6.57 -9.20 2.06
N ALA A 96 -6.90 -10.43 1.68
CA ALA A 96 -8.26 -10.95 1.73
C ALA A 96 -8.51 -11.56 3.11
N ASN A 97 -9.76 -11.65 3.54
CA ASN A 97 -10.12 -12.30 4.80
C ASN A 97 -9.32 -11.76 6.00
N SER A 98 -9.06 -10.45 6.00
CA SER A 98 -8.19 -9.82 6.98
C SER A 98 -8.96 -9.14 8.10
N VAL A 99 -8.36 -9.12 9.28
CA VAL A 99 -8.72 -8.23 10.39
C VAL A 99 -7.65 -7.16 10.47
N TYR A 100 -8.04 -5.89 10.52
CA TYR A 100 -7.11 -4.77 10.61
C TYR A 100 -7.48 -3.86 11.77
N LEU A 101 -6.45 -3.35 12.43
CA LEU A 101 -6.54 -2.40 13.52
C LEU A 101 -5.57 -1.25 13.24
N SER A 102 -5.99 -0.03 13.53
CA SER A 102 -5.07 1.10 13.56
C SER A 102 -5.48 2.16 14.56
N THR A 103 -4.50 2.87 15.08
CA THR A 103 -4.70 4.05 15.91
C THR A 103 -3.60 5.08 15.64
N ASN A 104 -3.91 6.34 15.89
CA ASN A 104 -2.98 7.45 15.71
C ASN A 104 -3.11 8.40 16.90
N VAL A 105 -1.95 8.81 17.42
CA VAL A 105 -1.83 9.79 18.51
C VAL A 105 -0.77 10.80 18.10
N GLY A 106 -1.23 11.98 17.65
CA GLY A 106 -0.34 13.02 17.12
C GLY A 106 0.44 12.51 15.90
N GLY A 107 1.76 12.70 15.91
CA GLY A 107 2.65 12.23 14.84
C GLY A 107 2.92 10.72 14.85
N PHE A 108 2.46 9.97 15.85
CA PHE A 108 2.69 8.53 15.93
C PHE A 108 1.45 7.75 15.50
N SER A 109 1.62 6.73 14.67
CA SER A 109 0.57 5.76 14.37
C SER A 109 1.09 4.34 14.48
N ILE A 110 0.17 3.43 14.80
CA ILE A 110 0.41 2.00 14.81
C ILE A 110 -0.76 1.33 14.09
N SER A 111 -0.44 0.30 13.31
CA SER A 111 -1.43 -0.55 12.68
C SER A 111 -0.98 -2.00 12.71
N ALA A 112 -1.95 -2.90 12.64
CA ALA A 112 -1.72 -4.32 12.56
C ALA A 112 -2.81 -4.98 11.73
N ASP A 113 -2.48 -6.09 11.10
CA ASP A 113 -3.48 -6.97 10.49
C ASP A 113 -3.13 -8.44 10.63
N THR A 114 -4.16 -9.26 10.55
CA THR A 114 -4.03 -10.72 10.44
C THR A 114 -4.80 -11.22 9.23
N VAL A 115 -4.37 -12.36 8.69
CA VAL A 115 -4.99 -13.02 7.53
C VAL A 115 -5.39 -14.44 7.89
N MET A 116 -6.64 -14.80 7.55
CA MET A 116 -7.22 -16.10 7.81
C MET A 116 -7.81 -16.68 6.50
N THR A 117 -7.07 -17.57 5.86
CA THR A 117 -7.36 -18.12 4.54
C THR A 117 -8.04 -19.48 4.71
N PRO A 118 -9.28 -19.65 4.25
CA PRO A 118 -9.95 -20.94 4.37
C PRO A 118 -9.21 -22.05 3.64
N GLY A 119 -9.03 -23.19 4.30
CA GLY A 119 -8.46 -24.40 3.71
C GLY A 119 -6.94 -24.49 3.76
N THR A 120 -6.26 -23.55 4.42
CA THR A 120 -4.91 -23.74 4.92
C THR A 120 -4.98 -24.50 6.26
N GLY A 121 -3.91 -25.22 6.62
CA GLY A 121 -3.86 -25.99 7.87
C GLY A 121 -3.73 -25.14 9.12
N ASP A 122 -3.54 -23.82 8.96
CA ASP A 122 -3.26 -22.85 10.00
C ASP A 122 -4.48 -21.95 10.24
N ASP A 123 -4.75 -21.61 11.49
CA ASP A 123 -5.84 -20.69 11.85
C ASP A 123 -5.50 -19.23 11.49
N LEU A 124 -4.21 -18.89 11.44
CA LEU A 124 -3.65 -17.58 11.07
C LEU A 124 -2.51 -17.80 10.06
N ASP A 125 -2.68 -17.31 8.83
CA ASP A 125 -1.63 -17.45 7.80
C ASP A 125 -0.60 -16.32 7.85
N ALA A 126 -1.01 -15.16 8.36
CA ALA A 126 -0.13 -14.01 8.49
C ALA A 126 -0.57 -13.11 9.64
N ALA A 127 0.40 -12.49 10.29
CA ALA A 127 0.22 -11.42 11.26
C ALA A 127 1.27 -10.34 11.04
N THR A 128 0.82 -9.11 10.76
CA THR A 128 1.68 -7.96 10.51
C THR A 128 1.43 -6.86 11.53
N ILE A 129 2.48 -6.21 11.99
CA ILE A 129 2.43 -4.99 12.79
C ILE A 129 3.35 -3.95 12.17
N GLY A 130 2.96 -2.69 12.24
CA GLY A 130 3.80 -1.60 11.78
C GLY A 130 3.42 -0.27 12.39
N THR A 131 4.36 0.66 12.35
CA THR A 131 4.24 2.00 12.93
C THR A 131 4.77 3.05 11.98
N ASN A 132 4.15 4.23 12.00
CA ASN A 132 4.69 5.44 11.38
C ASN A 132 4.91 6.54 12.41
N ILE A 133 5.97 7.31 12.18
CA ILE A 133 6.27 8.55 12.89
C ILE A 133 6.37 9.68 11.87
N ASP A 134 5.54 10.70 12.06
CA ASP A 134 5.47 11.93 11.27
C ASP A 134 5.95 13.12 12.12
N VAL A 135 7.04 13.77 11.72
CA VAL A 135 7.58 14.96 12.41
C VAL A 135 7.95 16.03 11.38
N GLY A 136 7.15 17.09 11.35
CA GLY A 136 7.33 18.22 10.43
C GLY A 136 7.11 17.79 8.98
N GLY A 137 8.21 17.68 8.22
CA GLY A 137 8.21 17.23 6.82
C GLY A 137 8.77 15.82 6.63
N VAL A 138 9.15 15.14 7.72
CA VAL A 138 9.73 13.78 7.69
C VAL A 138 8.68 12.77 8.14
N SER A 139 8.62 11.64 7.44
CA SER A 139 7.80 10.49 7.79
C SER A 139 8.64 9.23 7.74
N VAL A 140 8.57 8.37 8.76
CA VAL A 140 9.30 7.10 8.82
C VAL A 140 8.31 6.00 9.17
N GLY A 141 8.39 4.85 8.49
CA GLY A 141 7.60 3.67 8.77
C GLY A 141 8.47 2.43 8.97
N LEU A 142 8.07 1.57 9.89
CA LEU A 142 8.68 0.28 10.18
C LEU A 142 7.60 -0.77 10.32
N ALA A 143 7.74 -1.92 9.66
CA ALA A 143 6.79 -3.02 9.79
C ALA A 143 7.49 -4.37 9.80
N TYR A 144 6.87 -5.33 10.48
CA TYR A 144 7.24 -6.73 10.51
C TYR A 144 5.98 -7.58 10.32
N GLY A 145 6.08 -8.59 9.47
CA GLY A 145 5.02 -9.56 9.19
C GLY A 145 5.55 -10.99 9.37
N ASP A 146 4.90 -11.74 10.24
CA ASP A 146 5.08 -13.18 10.37
C ASP A 146 4.12 -13.89 9.42
N HIS A 147 4.62 -14.87 8.67
CA HIS A 147 3.81 -15.65 7.72
C HIS A 147 4.00 -17.15 7.97
N ALA A 148 2.90 -17.91 7.99
CA ALA A 148 2.90 -19.33 8.31
C ALA A 148 3.75 -20.19 7.36
N ASN A 149 4.01 -19.71 6.15
CA ASN A 149 4.89 -20.35 5.18
C ASN A 149 6.40 -20.12 5.45
N GLY A 150 6.77 -19.37 6.49
CA GLY A 150 8.15 -19.05 6.85
C GLY A 150 8.76 -17.87 6.09
N ASN A 151 8.00 -17.21 5.20
CA ASN A 151 8.46 -16.03 4.47
C ASN A 151 8.12 -14.76 5.25
N ASN A 152 8.71 -14.63 6.44
CA ASN A 152 8.53 -13.44 7.25
C ASN A 152 9.09 -12.22 6.52
N MET A 153 8.45 -11.07 6.72
CA MET A 153 8.79 -9.85 5.97
C MET A 153 9.09 -8.71 6.94
N THR A 154 10.23 -8.07 6.76
CA THR A 154 10.58 -6.82 7.45
C THR A 154 10.64 -5.68 6.45
N GLY A 155 10.20 -4.50 6.85
CA GLY A 155 10.28 -3.33 6.00
C GLY A 155 10.56 -2.04 6.77
N ILE A 156 11.32 -1.15 6.13
CA ILE A 156 11.54 0.23 6.56
C ILE A 156 11.30 1.16 5.39
N GLY A 157 10.62 2.26 5.63
CA GLY A 157 10.44 3.32 4.64
C GLY A 157 10.56 4.69 5.27
N ALA A 158 10.98 5.67 4.49
CA ALA A 158 11.08 7.05 4.92
C ALA A 158 10.74 8.01 3.78
N SER A 159 10.26 9.18 4.14
CA SER A 159 10.15 10.32 3.24
C SER A 159 10.52 11.62 3.93
N ILE A 160 10.94 12.58 3.13
CA ILE A 160 11.09 13.98 3.52
C ILE A 160 10.52 14.86 2.43
N SER A 161 9.77 15.89 2.82
CA SER A 161 9.43 17.01 1.94
C SER A 161 10.01 18.30 2.50
N LEU A 162 10.88 18.94 1.72
CA LEU A 162 11.56 20.18 2.09
C LEU A 162 11.68 21.08 0.86
N ALA A 163 11.25 22.34 1.00
CA ALA A 163 11.42 23.38 -0.03
C ALA A 163 10.93 22.98 -1.44
N GLY A 164 9.83 22.23 -1.53
CA GLY A 164 9.26 21.78 -2.81
C GLY A 164 9.94 20.56 -3.43
N ILE A 165 10.97 20.02 -2.78
CA ILE A 165 11.59 18.73 -3.10
C ILE A 165 10.96 17.68 -2.17
N GLY A 166 10.57 16.55 -2.74
CA GLY A 166 10.20 15.35 -2.00
C GLY A 166 11.22 14.26 -2.27
N LEU A 167 11.73 13.61 -1.22
CA LEU A 167 12.49 12.36 -1.33
C LEU A 167 11.72 11.30 -0.56
N SER A 168 11.69 10.08 -1.06
CA SER A 168 11.21 8.93 -0.30
C SER A 168 11.91 7.67 -0.73
N GLY A 169 11.90 6.67 0.12
CA GLY A 169 12.43 5.37 -0.23
C GLY A 169 12.22 4.38 0.88
N GLY A 170 12.73 3.19 0.69
CA GLY A 170 12.63 2.13 1.68
C GLY A 170 13.36 0.88 1.23
N TYR A 171 13.32 -0.09 2.13
CA TYR A 171 13.89 -1.39 1.98
C TYR A 171 12.93 -2.41 2.58
N THR A 172 12.80 -3.55 1.92
CA THR A 172 12.07 -4.71 2.43
C THR A 172 12.93 -5.95 2.31
N ASP A 173 12.85 -6.82 3.30
CA ASP A 173 13.48 -8.12 3.32
C ASP A 173 12.43 -9.20 3.55
N VAL A 174 12.54 -10.30 2.83
CA VAL A 174 11.67 -11.46 2.95
C VAL A 174 12.54 -12.68 3.23
N ASP A 175 12.34 -13.27 4.41
CA ASP A 175 13.06 -14.47 4.85
C ASP A 175 12.99 -15.55 3.77
N ASN A 176 14.14 -16.18 3.48
CA ASN A 176 14.30 -17.25 2.50
C ASN A 176 13.98 -16.88 1.03
N VAL A 177 13.73 -15.60 0.72
CA VAL A 177 13.46 -15.15 -0.65
C VAL A 177 14.45 -14.08 -1.09
N GLY A 178 14.61 -13.01 -0.32
CA GLY A 178 15.57 -11.93 -0.62
C GLY A 178 15.03 -10.54 -0.31
N SER A 179 15.82 -9.54 -0.69
CA SER A 179 15.61 -8.14 -0.34
C SER A 179 15.26 -7.25 -1.53
N GLY A 180 14.72 -6.07 -1.28
CA GLY A 180 14.43 -5.07 -2.30
C GLY A 180 14.51 -3.65 -1.75
N MET A 181 14.97 -2.71 -2.57
CA MET A 181 15.10 -1.30 -2.17
C MET A 181 14.62 -0.36 -3.27
N GLY A 182 14.06 0.76 -2.86
CA GLY A 182 13.51 1.75 -3.78
C GLY A 182 13.72 3.15 -3.26
N VAL A 183 14.12 4.06 -4.15
CA VAL A 183 14.25 5.48 -3.87
C VAL A 183 13.49 6.27 -4.91
N ASN A 184 12.87 7.36 -4.48
CA ASN A 184 12.03 8.24 -5.27
C ASN A 184 12.41 9.68 -4.96
N ALA A 185 12.50 10.51 -5.99
CA ALA A 185 12.66 11.95 -5.88
C ALA A 185 11.53 12.64 -6.63
N LYS A 186 10.97 13.70 -6.06
CA LYS A 186 9.94 14.54 -6.66
C LYS A 186 10.36 16.00 -6.62
N LEU A 187 10.38 16.65 -7.78
CA LEU A 187 10.65 18.08 -7.91
C LEU A 187 9.79 18.65 -9.03
N ALA A 188 9.13 19.78 -8.77
CA ALA A 188 8.33 20.50 -9.78
C ALA A 188 7.31 19.62 -10.54
N GLY A 189 6.73 18.63 -9.86
CA GLY A 189 5.75 17.70 -10.45
C GLY A 189 6.34 16.51 -11.20
N ILE A 190 7.66 16.47 -11.41
CA ILE A 190 8.39 15.32 -11.93
C ILE A 190 8.71 14.39 -10.77
N THR A 191 8.40 13.10 -10.90
CA THR A 191 8.88 12.03 -10.04
C THR A 191 9.88 11.20 -10.82
N LEU A 192 11.03 10.89 -10.21
CA LEU A 192 11.99 9.89 -10.68
C LEU A 192 12.13 8.83 -9.61
N ALA A 193 12.31 7.59 -10.01
CA ALA A 193 12.49 6.47 -9.10
C ALA A 193 13.55 5.50 -9.62
N TYR A 194 14.24 4.87 -8.67
CA TYR A 194 15.11 3.72 -8.86
C TYR A 194 14.66 2.64 -7.89
N GLU A 195 14.46 1.43 -8.36
CA GLU A 195 13.99 0.30 -7.58
C GLU A 195 14.71 -0.98 -7.98
N GLU A 196 15.10 -1.80 -7.02
CA GLU A 196 15.72 -3.11 -7.25
C GLU A 196 15.17 -4.16 -6.27
N SER A 197 15.36 -5.42 -6.63
CA SER A 197 14.96 -6.58 -5.84
C SER A 197 15.82 -7.77 -6.25
N ASP A 198 16.24 -8.60 -5.28
CA ASP A 198 17.09 -9.78 -5.53
C ASP A 198 16.46 -10.80 -6.49
N SER A 199 15.13 -10.81 -6.61
CA SER A 199 14.39 -11.66 -7.54
C SER A 199 14.45 -11.18 -9.00
N TYR A 200 15.05 -10.02 -9.28
CA TYR A 200 15.14 -9.42 -10.61
C TYR A 200 16.60 -9.04 -10.92
N ALA A 201 17.08 -9.40 -12.11
CA ALA A 201 18.46 -9.16 -12.50
C ALA A 201 18.77 -7.66 -12.71
N ASP A 202 17.80 -6.91 -13.24
CA ASP A 202 17.97 -5.51 -13.60
C ASP A 202 17.11 -4.60 -12.70
N PRO A 203 17.64 -3.44 -12.28
CA PRO A 203 16.86 -2.44 -11.58
C PRO A 203 15.83 -1.78 -12.51
N ARG A 204 14.76 -1.27 -11.91
CA ARG A 204 13.75 -0.45 -12.57
C ARG A 204 13.94 1.01 -12.25
N ILE A 205 14.15 1.78 -13.29
CA ILE A 205 14.21 3.23 -13.30
C ILE A 205 12.97 3.72 -14.03
N TRP A 206 12.17 4.55 -13.38
CA TRP A 206 11.02 5.16 -14.02
C TRP A 206 10.87 6.63 -13.66
N GLY A 207 10.27 7.37 -14.57
CA GLY A 207 9.97 8.78 -14.42
C GLY A 207 8.51 9.06 -14.75
N HIS A 208 7.85 9.88 -13.95
CA HIS A 208 6.47 10.30 -14.13
C HIS A 208 6.38 11.82 -14.09
N TYR A 209 5.73 12.42 -15.08
CA TYR A 209 5.36 13.82 -15.08
C TYR A 209 3.89 13.99 -15.45
N ALA A 210 3.15 14.74 -14.63
CA ALA A 210 1.75 15.02 -14.85
C ALA A 210 1.53 16.51 -15.18
N VAL A 211 0.96 16.78 -16.36
CA VAL A 211 0.55 18.11 -16.79
C VAL A 211 -0.95 18.24 -16.61
N GLY A 212 -1.38 19.18 -15.77
CA GLY A 212 -2.80 19.55 -15.67
C GLY A 212 -3.27 20.23 -16.95
N LEU A 213 -4.38 19.77 -17.51
CA LEU A 213 -5.01 20.38 -18.69
C LEU A 213 -6.17 21.32 -18.31
N GLY A 214 -6.50 21.42 -17.02
CA GLY A 214 -7.69 22.11 -16.52
C GLY A 214 -8.92 21.20 -16.42
N GLY A 215 -9.94 21.62 -15.66
CA GLY A 215 -11.20 20.87 -15.51
C GLY A 215 -11.06 19.48 -14.88
N GLY A 216 -9.98 19.24 -14.12
CA GLY A 216 -9.67 17.92 -13.53
C GLY A 216 -8.99 16.94 -14.48
N ALA A 217 -8.79 17.30 -15.76
CA ALA A 217 -8.03 16.51 -16.71
C ALA A 217 -6.52 16.71 -16.53
N LYS A 218 -5.75 15.66 -16.80
CA LYS A 218 -4.29 15.69 -16.84
C LYS A 218 -3.74 14.73 -17.88
N VAL A 219 -2.61 15.08 -18.47
CA VAL A 219 -1.76 14.15 -19.23
C VAL A 219 -0.68 13.66 -18.29
N ILE A 220 -0.44 12.36 -18.30
CA ILE A 220 0.66 11.74 -17.59
C ILE A 220 1.62 11.18 -18.64
N VAL A 221 2.88 11.60 -18.56
CA VAL A 221 3.98 10.96 -19.29
C VAL A 221 4.73 10.12 -18.28
N GLU A 222 4.81 8.82 -18.54
CA GLU A 222 5.57 7.87 -17.73
C GLU A 222 6.55 7.11 -18.63
N ILE A 223 7.81 7.02 -18.21
CA ILE A 223 8.91 6.39 -18.94
C ILE A 223 9.57 5.40 -17.99
N MET A 224 9.93 4.22 -18.48
CA MET A 224 10.65 3.18 -17.74
C MET A 224 11.75 2.60 -18.64
N ASN A 225 12.86 2.16 -18.06
CA ASN A 225 13.84 1.36 -18.78
C ASN A 225 13.26 -0.02 -19.15
N ASP A 226 13.69 -0.56 -20.28
CA ASP A 226 13.45 -1.97 -20.62
C ASP A 226 14.21 -2.88 -19.66
#